data_AF-A0A353CCV9-F1
#
_entry.id   AF-A0A353CCV9-F1
#
_cell.length_a   1.000
_cell.length_b   1.000
_cell.length_c   1.000
_cell.angle_alpha   90.00
_cell.angle_beta   90.00
_cell.angle_gamma   90.00
#
_symmetry.space_group_name_H-M   'P 1'
#
loop_
_entity.id
_entity.type
_entity.pdbx_description
1 polymer ?
#
loop_
_entity_poly.entity_id
_entity_poly.type
_entity_poly.pdbx_seq_one_letter_code
_entity_poly.pdbx_strand_id
1 'polypeptide(L)'
;MTVIPVTAQDRERDEKADAVISKAVSFLGGDKYLNVTSQLGRGRFSLIRDGAVISFQAFHDVIVFPDKERTEFKSGKTRTVQTNIGGSGWIYDGDMETIKEQTEAQIESFRRGLRVSLDNLLRGSWRKEASLAYVGRRPSTLGRRNDVVRLTYEDGLVVEFEFAADDGAPQKAIYKRTNSEGEETVEEDRYAQFVDTGGIRSPFIIDRFTNGSHTSRINYQSVEYNGRFPDSTFAKPADLKEMKKSFKL
;
A
#
# COMPACT_ATOMS: atom_id res chain seq x y z
N MET A 1 18.88 -4.87 -36.42
CA MET A 1 18.07 -3.78 -35.82
C MET A 1 18.29 -3.88 -34.32
N THR A 2 19.20 -3.06 -33.79
CA THR A 2 19.67 -3.14 -32.40
C THR A 2 18.67 -2.39 -31.54
N VAL A 3 17.98 -3.09 -30.65
CA VAL A 3 17.09 -2.47 -29.66
C VAL A 3 17.99 -1.80 -28.63
N ILE A 4 18.07 -0.48 -28.67
CA ILE A 4 18.72 0.31 -27.62
C ILE A 4 17.80 0.24 -26.40
N PRO A 5 18.27 -0.23 -25.23
CA PRO A 5 17.46 -0.17 -24.02
C PRO A 5 17.25 1.30 -23.67
N VAL A 6 15.99 1.74 -23.64
CA VAL A 6 15.61 3.04 -23.08
C VAL A 6 16.04 3.00 -21.61
N THR A 7 17.04 3.80 -21.26
CA THR A 7 17.43 3.91 -19.86
C THR A 7 16.34 4.69 -19.12
N ALA A 8 16.19 4.48 -17.80
CA ALA A 8 15.23 5.23 -16.97
C ALA A 8 15.42 6.76 -17.04
N GLN A 9 16.52 7.22 -17.64
CA GLN A 9 16.92 8.61 -17.82
C GLN A 9 16.29 9.28 -19.05
N ASP A 10 15.70 8.52 -19.98
CA ASP A 10 15.16 9.01 -21.26
C ASP A 10 13.62 9.14 -21.28
N ARG A 11 12.94 8.84 -20.16
CA ARG A 11 11.49 9.12 -20.07
C ARG A 11 11.27 10.62 -19.91
N GLU A 12 10.47 11.21 -20.80
CA GLU A 12 10.14 12.63 -20.77
C GLU A 12 9.62 13.02 -19.39
N ARG A 13 10.32 13.96 -18.75
CA ARG A 13 10.05 14.38 -17.38
C ARG A 13 8.90 15.37 -17.40
N ASP A 14 7.77 15.00 -16.79
CA ASP A 14 6.65 15.92 -16.60
C ASP A 14 6.87 16.78 -15.35
N GLU A 15 7.29 18.03 -15.56
CA GLU A 15 7.58 18.98 -14.48
C GLU A 15 6.36 19.27 -13.59
N LYS A 16 5.14 19.23 -14.14
CA LYS A 16 3.92 19.45 -13.34
C LYS A 16 3.65 18.25 -12.46
N ALA A 17 3.82 17.03 -12.99
CA ALA A 17 3.66 15.83 -12.20
C ALA A 17 4.67 15.81 -11.05
N ASP A 18 5.94 16.11 -11.34
CA ASP A 18 7.00 16.19 -10.33
C ASP A 18 6.72 17.26 -9.26
N ALA A 19 6.15 18.40 -9.62
CA ALA A 19 5.73 19.43 -8.66
C ALA A 19 4.63 18.93 -7.72
N VAL A 20 3.65 18.17 -8.24
CA VAL A 20 2.58 17.55 -7.43
C VAL A 20 3.18 16.52 -6.46
N ILE A 21 4.08 15.66 -6.94
CA ILE A 21 4.77 14.67 -6.09
C ILE A 21 5.59 15.37 -5.00
N SER A 22 6.36 16.40 -5.36
CA SER A 22 7.19 17.15 -4.40
C SER A 22 6.35 17.81 -3.31
N LYS A 23 5.18 18.34 -3.68
CA LYS A 23 4.22 18.92 -2.73
C LYS A 23 3.63 17.87 -1.79
N ALA A 24 3.27 16.70 -2.32
CA ALA A 24 2.77 15.58 -1.51
C ALA A 24 3.83 15.04 -0.55
N VAL A 25 5.07 14.86 -1.01
CA VAL A 25 6.21 14.48 -0.17
C VAL A 25 6.42 15.51 0.95
N SER A 26 6.35 16.80 0.62
CA SER A 26 6.47 17.88 1.61
C SER A 26 5.35 17.80 2.66
N PHE A 27 4.10 17.54 2.23
CA PHE A 27 2.96 17.36 3.14
C PHE A 27 3.19 16.18 4.12
N LEU A 28 3.77 15.07 3.64
CA LEU A 28 4.01 13.88 4.46
C LEU A 28 5.23 13.97 5.39
N GLY A 29 6.06 15.00 5.27
CA GLY A 29 7.23 15.21 6.14
C GLY A 29 8.57 15.35 5.40
N GLY A 30 8.56 15.47 4.08
CA GLY A 30 9.75 15.71 3.27
C GLY A 30 10.79 14.60 3.42
N ASP A 31 12.04 15.00 3.66
CA ASP A 31 13.15 14.07 3.85
C ASP A 31 12.93 13.07 5.00
N LYS A 32 12.19 13.46 6.06
CA LYS A 32 11.88 12.51 7.16
C LYS A 32 11.05 11.34 6.65
N TYR A 33 10.05 11.62 5.82
CA TYR A 33 9.20 10.60 5.20
C TYR A 33 10.02 9.75 4.22
N LEU A 34 10.83 10.37 3.37
CA LEU A 34 11.65 9.65 2.38
C LEU A 34 12.71 8.75 3.03
N ASN A 35 13.26 9.15 4.18
CA ASN A 35 14.26 8.38 4.93
C ASN A 35 13.68 7.26 5.81
N VAL A 36 12.36 7.06 5.82
CA VAL A 36 11.77 5.91 6.53
C VAL A 36 12.23 4.60 5.89
N THR A 37 12.79 3.70 6.69
CA THR A 37 13.22 2.36 6.25
C THR A 37 12.28 1.26 6.71
N SER A 38 11.51 1.51 7.76
CA SER A 38 10.55 0.56 8.31
C SER A 38 9.38 1.25 8.99
N GLN A 39 8.26 0.56 9.07
CA GLN A 39 7.04 1.00 9.72
C GLN A 39 6.46 -0.11 10.59
N LEU A 40 5.97 0.25 11.76
CA LEU A 40 5.13 -0.59 12.61
C LEU A 40 3.77 0.06 12.79
N GLY A 41 2.76 -0.50 12.12
CA GLY A 41 1.36 -0.13 12.26
C GLY A 41 0.66 -1.02 13.28
N ARG A 42 -0.23 -0.43 14.08
CA ARG A 42 -1.24 -1.16 14.85
C ARG A 42 -2.60 -0.57 14.59
N GLY A 43 -3.61 -1.41 14.51
CA GLY A 43 -4.94 -0.89 14.23
C GLY A 43 -6.01 -1.96 14.08
N ARG A 44 -7.04 -1.59 13.33
CA ARG A 44 -8.19 -2.43 13.05
C ARG A 44 -8.46 -2.48 11.55
N PHE A 45 -8.73 -3.68 11.06
CA PHE A 45 -9.13 -3.95 9.69
C PHE A 45 -10.59 -4.43 9.68
N SER A 46 -11.41 -3.79 8.85
CA SER A 46 -12.82 -4.16 8.65
C SER A 46 -13.02 -4.63 7.22
N LEU A 47 -13.70 -5.76 7.04
CA LEU A 47 -14.31 -6.11 5.75
C LEU A 47 -15.76 -5.64 5.74
N ILE A 48 -16.16 -5.02 4.63
CA ILE A 48 -17.47 -4.41 4.46
C ILE A 48 -18.13 -5.03 3.24
N ARG A 49 -19.41 -5.39 3.38
CA ARG A 49 -20.26 -5.89 2.31
C ARG A 49 -21.63 -5.27 2.46
N ASP A 50 -22.17 -4.72 1.38
CA ASP A 50 -23.49 -4.08 1.35
C ASP A 50 -23.68 -3.02 2.46
N GLY A 51 -22.60 -2.27 2.75
CA GLY A 51 -22.57 -1.23 3.79
C GLY A 51 -22.43 -1.73 5.23
N ALA A 52 -22.47 -3.05 5.46
CA ALA A 52 -22.31 -3.64 6.78
C ALA A 52 -20.88 -4.17 7.00
N VAL A 53 -20.35 -3.99 8.22
CA VAL A 53 -19.09 -4.63 8.63
C VAL A 53 -19.36 -6.12 8.87
N ILE A 54 -18.76 -6.97 8.04
CA ILE A 54 -18.92 -8.44 8.11
C ILE A 54 -17.75 -9.14 8.79
N SER A 55 -16.60 -8.48 8.90
CA SER A 55 -15.44 -8.96 9.65
C SER A 55 -14.70 -7.78 10.25
N PHE A 56 -14.14 -7.98 11.44
CA PHE A 56 -13.44 -6.94 12.18
C PHE A 56 -12.30 -7.53 13.00
N GLN A 57 -11.08 -7.16 12.65
CA GLN A 57 -9.86 -7.77 13.19
C GLN A 57 -8.92 -6.69 13.69
N ALA A 58 -8.24 -6.94 14.82
CA ALA A 58 -7.08 -6.14 15.17
C ALA A 58 -5.89 -6.59 14.32
N PHE A 59 -4.96 -5.69 14.01
CA PHE A 59 -3.73 -6.05 13.32
C PHE A 59 -2.49 -5.43 13.95
N HIS A 60 -1.37 -6.12 13.77
CA HIS A 60 -0.02 -5.56 13.83
C HIS A 60 0.61 -5.73 12.46
N ASP A 61 1.18 -4.67 11.93
CA ASP A 61 1.75 -4.65 10.59
C ASP A 61 3.18 -4.12 10.63
N VAL A 62 4.13 -4.93 10.17
CA VAL A 62 5.54 -4.57 10.09
C VAL A 62 5.93 -4.51 8.63
N ILE A 63 6.30 -3.32 8.16
CA ILE A 63 6.85 -3.10 6.83
C ILE A 63 8.32 -2.78 6.97
N VAL A 64 9.17 -3.45 6.20
CA VAL A 64 10.55 -3.04 5.94
C VAL A 64 10.66 -2.80 4.44
N PHE A 65 10.85 -1.53 4.08
CA PHE A 65 10.88 -1.12 2.68
C PHE A 65 12.11 -1.72 1.97
N PRO A 66 11.99 -2.06 0.67
CA PRO A 66 10.84 -1.81 -0.19
C PRO A 66 9.77 -2.91 -0.23
N ASP A 67 10.06 -4.13 0.24
CA ASP A 67 9.30 -5.32 -0.18
C ASP A 67 9.13 -6.41 0.89
N LYS A 68 9.39 -6.10 2.16
CA LYS A 68 9.10 -7.00 3.29
C LYS A 68 7.91 -6.49 4.07
N GLU A 69 6.93 -7.35 4.25
CA GLU A 69 5.73 -7.04 5.03
C GLU A 69 5.33 -8.26 5.84
N ARG A 70 4.98 -8.06 7.11
CA ARG A 70 4.35 -9.07 7.96
C ARG A 70 3.17 -8.45 8.67
N THR A 71 1.99 -8.94 8.36
CA THR A 71 0.76 -8.56 9.04
C THR A 71 0.23 -9.72 9.86
N GLU A 72 0.02 -9.46 11.16
CA GLU A 72 -0.62 -10.37 12.09
C GLU A 72 -2.02 -9.85 12.41
N PHE A 73 -3.03 -10.56 11.92
CA PHE A 73 -4.43 -10.31 12.23
C PHE A 73 -4.90 -11.14 13.41
N LYS A 74 -5.75 -10.56 14.25
CA LYS A 74 -6.36 -11.22 15.39
C LYS A 74 -7.87 -10.96 15.43
N SER A 75 -8.64 -12.05 15.47
CA SER A 75 -10.09 -12.04 15.65
C SER A 75 -10.45 -12.99 16.80
N GLY A 76 -10.91 -12.44 17.92
CA GLY A 76 -11.16 -13.23 19.13
C GLY A 76 -9.90 -13.97 19.60
N LYS A 77 -9.96 -15.31 19.61
CA LYS A 77 -8.83 -16.19 19.97
C LYS A 77 -8.00 -16.64 18.76
N THR A 78 -8.52 -16.43 17.55
CA THR A 78 -7.88 -16.82 16.29
C THR A 78 -6.88 -15.78 15.84
N ARG A 79 -5.82 -16.26 15.21
CA ARG A 79 -4.76 -15.43 14.64
C ARG A 79 -4.38 -15.92 13.26
N THR A 80 -4.23 -14.98 12.34
CA THR A 80 -3.67 -15.21 11.01
C THR A 80 -2.43 -14.37 10.86
N VAL A 81 -1.36 -14.96 10.32
CA VAL A 81 -0.16 -14.20 9.99
C VAL A 81 0.09 -14.37 8.50
N GLN A 82 0.27 -13.26 7.82
CA GLN A 82 0.71 -13.22 6.44
C GLN A 82 2.06 -12.51 6.38
N THR A 83 3.01 -13.11 5.69
CA THR A 83 4.34 -12.53 5.51
C THR A 83 4.71 -12.60 4.03
N ASN A 84 5.18 -11.49 3.49
CA ASN A 84 5.71 -11.38 2.13
C ASN A 84 7.16 -10.87 2.19
N ILE A 85 8.03 -11.42 1.34
CA ILE A 85 9.43 -11.03 1.17
C ILE A 85 9.72 -11.01 -0.33
N GLY A 86 9.51 -9.86 -0.96
CA GLY A 86 9.72 -9.67 -2.40
C GLY A 86 8.90 -10.63 -3.27
N GLY A 87 9.50 -11.76 -3.65
CA GLY A 87 8.90 -12.76 -4.52
C GLY A 87 8.39 -14.03 -3.84
N SER A 88 8.40 -14.10 -2.52
CA SER A 88 7.91 -15.24 -1.76
C SER A 88 7.16 -14.79 -0.52
N GLY A 89 6.55 -15.75 0.16
CA GLY A 89 5.83 -15.46 1.40
C GLY A 89 5.04 -16.66 1.89
N TRP A 90 4.53 -16.54 3.10
CA TRP A 90 3.87 -17.62 3.81
C TRP A 90 2.70 -17.10 4.64
N ILE A 91 1.76 -18.00 4.91
CA ILE A 91 0.57 -17.72 5.71
C ILE A 91 0.47 -18.76 6.81
N TYR A 92 0.28 -18.30 8.04
CA TYR A 92 -0.22 -19.11 9.14
C TYR A 92 -1.71 -18.84 9.30
N ASP A 93 -2.51 -19.91 9.26
CA ASP A 93 -3.94 -19.91 9.55
C ASP A 93 -4.16 -20.57 10.91
N GLY A 94 -4.56 -19.78 11.90
CA GLY A 94 -4.75 -20.25 13.26
C GLY A 94 -6.04 -21.03 13.50
N ASP A 95 -7.04 -20.92 12.62
CA ASP A 95 -8.27 -21.74 12.70
C ASP A 95 -7.98 -23.16 12.20
N MET A 96 -7.23 -23.26 11.11
CA MET A 96 -6.83 -24.56 10.54
C MET A 96 -5.58 -25.15 11.20
N GLU A 97 -4.87 -24.37 12.03
CA GLU A 97 -3.54 -24.68 12.55
C GLU A 97 -2.55 -25.11 11.44
N THR A 98 -2.50 -24.36 10.34
CA THR A 98 -1.62 -24.66 9.20
C THR A 98 -0.65 -23.52 8.89
N ILE A 99 0.52 -23.89 8.36
CA ILE A 99 1.47 -22.96 7.75
C ILE A 99 1.63 -23.38 6.29
N LYS A 100 1.41 -22.46 5.36
CA LYS A 100 1.53 -22.70 3.92
C LYS A 100 2.37 -21.63 3.26
N GLU A 101 3.09 -22.00 2.21
CA GLU A 101 3.62 -21.02 1.27
C GLU A 101 2.44 -20.33 0.57
N GLN A 102 2.63 -19.06 0.22
CA GLN A 102 1.69 -18.36 -0.64
C GLN A 102 1.73 -18.94 -2.06
N THR A 103 0.58 -18.94 -2.72
CA THR A 103 0.49 -19.31 -4.13
C THR A 103 1.03 -18.17 -5.00
N GLU A 104 1.38 -18.46 -6.26
CA GLU A 104 1.85 -17.44 -7.21
C GLU A 104 0.84 -16.27 -7.32
N ALA A 105 -0.46 -16.58 -7.40
CA ALA A 105 -1.52 -15.57 -7.44
C ALA A 105 -1.53 -14.65 -6.20
N GLN A 106 -1.20 -15.18 -5.01
CA GLN A 106 -1.08 -14.38 -3.80
C GLN A 106 0.16 -13.48 -3.84
N ILE A 107 1.29 -13.98 -4.32
CA ILE A 107 2.53 -13.21 -4.52
C ILE A 107 2.32 -12.10 -5.57
N GLU A 108 1.69 -12.41 -6.70
CA GLU A 108 1.34 -11.41 -7.72
C GLU A 108 0.41 -10.33 -7.17
N SER A 109 -0.55 -10.71 -6.31
CA SER A 109 -1.42 -9.74 -5.64
C SER A 109 -0.64 -8.82 -4.71
N PHE A 110 0.33 -9.35 -3.95
CA PHE A 110 1.21 -8.54 -3.11
C PHE A 110 2.07 -7.58 -3.94
N ARG A 111 2.76 -8.08 -4.98
CA ARG A 111 3.58 -7.25 -5.88
C ARG A 111 2.78 -6.14 -6.55
N ARG A 112 1.56 -6.43 -6.99
CA ARG A 112 0.64 -5.41 -7.52
C ARG A 112 0.26 -4.40 -6.44
N GLY A 113 -0.03 -4.84 -5.22
CA GLY A 113 -0.26 -3.99 -4.05
C GLY A 113 0.88 -2.99 -3.83
N LEU A 114 2.14 -3.45 -3.90
CA LEU A 114 3.31 -2.57 -3.86
C LEU A 114 3.27 -1.53 -4.99
N ARG A 115 3.05 -1.96 -6.24
CA ARG A 115 3.06 -1.07 -7.43
C ARG A 115 1.96 0.01 -7.42
N VAL A 116 0.80 -0.28 -6.83
CA VAL A 116 -0.32 0.68 -6.74
C VAL A 116 -0.29 1.52 -5.46
N SER A 117 0.65 1.25 -4.55
CA SER A 117 0.73 1.95 -3.26
C SER A 117 1.19 3.40 -3.41
N LEU A 118 0.74 4.22 -2.46
CA LEU A 118 1.19 5.62 -2.32
C LEU A 118 2.71 5.69 -2.08
N ASP A 119 3.26 4.81 -1.24
CA ASP A 119 4.70 4.76 -0.97
C ASP A 119 5.52 4.44 -2.21
N ASN A 120 5.07 3.51 -3.06
CA ASN A 120 5.76 3.23 -4.32
C ASN A 120 5.83 4.47 -5.21
N LEU A 121 4.73 5.20 -5.36
CA LEU A 121 4.71 6.45 -6.13
C LEU A 121 5.68 7.48 -5.56
N LEU A 122 5.53 7.81 -4.27
CA LEU A 122 6.22 8.93 -3.65
C LEU A 122 7.71 8.67 -3.38
N ARG A 123 8.10 7.41 -3.20
CA ARG A 123 9.51 6.99 -3.03
C ARG A 123 10.21 6.70 -4.35
N GLY A 124 9.49 6.72 -5.47
CA GLY A 124 10.07 6.60 -6.81
C GLY A 124 10.48 5.18 -7.23
N SER A 125 9.98 4.14 -6.57
CA SER A 125 10.29 2.74 -6.91
C SER A 125 9.85 2.34 -8.33
N TRP A 126 8.86 3.04 -8.89
CA TRP A 126 8.31 2.84 -10.24
C TRP A 126 9.23 3.31 -11.39
N ARG A 127 10.27 4.11 -11.13
CA ARG A 127 11.01 4.85 -12.18
C ARG A 127 11.67 3.96 -13.25
N LYS A 128 11.91 2.68 -12.94
CA LYS A 128 12.47 1.70 -13.87
C LYS A 128 11.42 1.01 -14.74
N GLU A 129 10.13 1.09 -14.40
CA GLU A 129 9.08 0.26 -15.00
C GLU A 129 7.86 1.06 -15.50
N ALA A 130 7.81 2.37 -15.23
CA ALA A 130 6.67 3.22 -15.57
C ALA A 130 7.07 4.66 -15.94
N SER A 131 6.18 5.34 -16.65
CA SER A 131 6.21 6.78 -16.88
C SER A 131 5.18 7.50 -16.00
N LEU A 132 5.51 8.72 -15.55
CA LEU A 132 4.64 9.59 -14.77
C LEU A 132 4.18 10.77 -15.64
N ALA A 133 2.89 11.09 -15.60
CA ALA A 133 2.31 12.23 -16.29
C ALA A 133 1.29 12.97 -15.41
N TYR A 134 1.17 14.28 -15.60
CA TYR A 134 0.12 15.10 -15.00
C TYR A 134 -1.13 15.07 -15.88
N VAL A 135 -2.25 14.67 -15.30
CA VAL A 135 -3.52 14.49 -16.03
C VAL A 135 -4.36 15.76 -16.00
N GLY A 136 -4.23 16.59 -14.97
CA GLY A 136 -5.05 17.79 -14.77
C GLY A 136 -5.71 17.83 -13.39
N ARG A 137 -6.68 18.74 -13.23
CA ARG A 137 -7.42 18.91 -11.98
C ARG A 137 -8.83 18.35 -12.05
N ARG A 138 -9.22 17.56 -11.05
CA ARG A 138 -10.59 17.07 -10.88
C ARG A 138 -11.30 17.75 -9.71
N PRO A 139 -12.64 17.96 -9.79
CA PRO A 139 -13.42 18.35 -8.63
C PRO A 139 -13.28 17.33 -7.49
N SER A 140 -13.25 17.80 -6.26
CA SER A 140 -13.24 17.00 -5.03
C SER A 140 -14.49 17.35 -4.20
N THR A 141 -14.37 17.42 -2.87
CA THR A 141 -15.39 18.00 -1.99
C THR A 141 -15.68 19.47 -2.32
N LEU A 142 -16.76 20.02 -1.77
CA LEU A 142 -17.28 21.34 -2.13
C LEU A 142 -16.21 22.43 -2.10
N GLY A 143 -15.98 23.07 -3.26
CA GLY A 143 -14.99 24.13 -3.44
C GLY A 143 -13.52 23.67 -3.54
N ARG A 144 -13.25 22.36 -3.47
CA ARG A 144 -11.89 21.80 -3.55
C ARG A 144 -11.64 21.09 -4.87
N ARG A 145 -10.36 21.00 -5.23
CA ARG A 145 -9.89 20.28 -6.42
C ARG A 145 -8.69 19.42 -6.04
N ASN A 146 -8.53 18.33 -6.78
CA ASN A 146 -7.33 17.50 -6.69
C ASN A 146 -6.51 17.63 -7.97
N ASP A 147 -5.19 17.75 -7.81
CA ASP A 147 -4.23 17.53 -8.88
C ASP A 147 -4.09 16.02 -9.11
N VAL A 148 -4.15 15.58 -10.37
CA VAL A 148 -4.10 14.17 -10.74
C VAL A 148 -2.82 13.86 -11.47
N VAL A 149 -2.11 12.82 -11.01
CA VAL A 149 -0.97 12.24 -11.71
C VAL A 149 -1.26 10.79 -12.06
N ARG A 150 -0.66 10.30 -13.15
CA ARG A 150 -0.84 8.95 -13.66
C ARG A 150 0.50 8.27 -13.80
N LEU A 151 0.61 7.08 -13.23
CA LEU A 151 1.64 6.10 -13.58
C LEU A 151 1.09 5.17 -14.66
N THR A 152 1.87 5.01 -15.72
CA THR A 152 1.63 4.02 -16.78
C THR A 152 2.84 3.09 -16.82
N TYR A 153 2.62 1.84 -16.43
CA TYR A 153 3.64 0.79 -16.46
C TYR A 153 3.76 0.17 -17.84
N GLU A 154 4.94 -0.39 -18.13
CA GLU A 154 5.27 -1.05 -19.39
C GLU A 154 4.39 -2.26 -19.70
N ASP A 155 3.87 -2.95 -18.67
CA ASP A 155 2.95 -4.09 -18.80
C ASP A 155 1.48 -3.67 -18.96
N GLY A 156 1.20 -2.37 -19.08
CA GLY A 156 -0.13 -1.82 -19.28
C GLY A 156 -0.90 -1.50 -17.99
N LEU A 157 -0.37 -1.78 -16.80
CA LEU A 157 -0.98 -1.31 -15.56
C LEU A 157 -0.98 0.23 -15.53
N VAL A 158 -2.15 0.82 -15.24
CA VAL A 158 -2.32 2.26 -15.07
C VAL A 158 -2.85 2.54 -13.67
N VAL A 159 -2.21 3.48 -12.98
CA VAL A 159 -2.61 3.93 -11.65
C VAL A 159 -2.70 5.45 -11.65
N GLU A 160 -3.84 6.00 -11.25
CA GLU A 160 -4.01 7.43 -11.05
C GLU A 160 -4.02 7.76 -9.56
N PHE A 161 -3.28 8.79 -9.18
CA PHE A 161 -3.23 9.30 -7.83
C PHE A 161 -3.75 10.74 -7.82
N GLU A 162 -4.55 11.04 -6.81
CA GLU A 162 -5.10 12.37 -6.61
C GLU A 162 -4.59 12.97 -5.30
N PHE A 163 -4.16 14.23 -5.39
CA PHE A 163 -3.61 15.01 -4.29
C PHE A 163 -4.39 16.31 -4.16
N ALA A 164 -4.68 16.76 -2.94
CA ALA A 164 -5.36 18.03 -2.73
C ALA A 164 -4.53 19.18 -3.32
N ALA A 165 -5.14 20.00 -4.19
CA ALA A 165 -4.41 21.01 -4.96
C ALA A 165 -3.87 22.16 -4.10
N ASP A 166 -4.42 22.37 -2.91
CA ASP A 166 -4.06 23.39 -1.93
C ASP A 166 -2.78 23.05 -1.16
N ASP A 167 -2.69 21.87 -0.57
CA ASP A 167 -1.59 21.49 0.34
C ASP A 167 -0.82 20.22 -0.07
N GLY A 168 -1.28 19.49 -1.09
CA GLY A 168 -0.66 18.26 -1.57
C GLY A 168 -1.07 17.01 -0.80
N ALA A 169 -2.05 17.09 0.11
CA ALA A 169 -2.50 15.93 0.88
C ALA A 169 -2.94 14.79 -0.05
N PRO A 170 -2.39 13.56 0.08
CA PRO A 170 -2.86 12.42 -0.70
C PRO A 170 -4.35 12.17 -0.43
N GLN A 171 -5.14 12.01 -1.49
CA GLN A 171 -6.58 11.80 -1.40
C GLN A 171 -6.96 10.38 -1.79
N LYS A 172 -6.45 9.88 -2.92
CA LYS A 172 -6.77 8.53 -3.38
C LYS A 172 -5.78 7.98 -4.41
N ALA A 173 -5.75 6.66 -4.53
CA ALA A 173 -5.15 5.91 -5.62
C ALA A 173 -6.23 5.09 -6.32
N ILE A 174 -6.29 5.12 -7.66
CA ILE A 174 -7.30 4.45 -8.47
C ILE A 174 -6.60 3.63 -9.55
N TYR A 175 -7.01 2.38 -9.73
CA TYR A 175 -6.52 1.54 -10.83
C TYR A 175 -7.59 0.54 -11.26
N LYS A 176 -7.40 -0.03 -12.44
CA LYS A 176 -8.22 -1.12 -12.95
C LYS A 176 -7.51 -2.45 -12.75
N ARG A 177 -8.28 -3.50 -12.45
CA ARG A 177 -7.79 -4.87 -12.34
C ARG A 177 -8.76 -5.81 -13.03
N THR A 178 -8.23 -6.79 -13.75
CA THR A 178 -9.02 -7.92 -14.24
C THR A 178 -9.02 -9.02 -13.19
N ASN A 179 -10.19 -9.50 -12.79
CA ASN A 179 -10.33 -10.62 -11.87
C ASN A 179 -10.05 -11.96 -12.59
N SER A 180 -10.07 -13.08 -11.85
CA SER A 180 -9.84 -14.42 -12.41
C SER A 180 -10.88 -14.87 -13.44
N GLU A 181 -12.04 -14.22 -13.47
CA GLU A 181 -13.15 -14.49 -14.39
C GLU A 181 -13.09 -13.61 -15.64
N GLY A 182 -12.06 -12.76 -15.76
CA GLY A 182 -11.89 -11.86 -16.90
C GLY A 182 -12.66 -10.54 -16.78
N GLU A 183 -13.33 -10.29 -15.66
CA GLU A 183 -14.08 -9.04 -15.44
C GLU A 183 -13.16 -7.93 -14.96
N GLU A 184 -13.34 -6.74 -15.52
CA GLU A 184 -12.63 -5.54 -15.07
C GLU A 184 -13.31 -4.92 -13.86
N THR A 185 -12.55 -4.72 -12.78
CA THR A 185 -12.95 -3.95 -11.60
C THR A 185 -12.13 -2.67 -11.49
N VAL A 186 -12.77 -1.61 -10.99
CA VAL A 186 -12.10 -0.38 -10.57
C VAL A 186 -11.85 -0.47 -9.08
N GLU A 187 -10.58 -0.44 -8.68
CA GLU A 187 -10.15 -0.41 -7.29
C GLU A 187 -9.75 1.03 -6.93
N GLU A 188 -10.16 1.49 -5.75
CA GLU A 188 -9.86 2.83 -5.25
C GLU A 188 -9.53 2.77 -3.76
N ASP A 189 -8.35 3.25 -3.38
CA ASP A 189 -7.98 3.50 -1.99
C ASP A 189 -8.14 5.00 -1.68
N ARG A 190 -8.86 5.36 -0.62
CA ARG A 190 -8.99 6.75 -0.13
C ARG A 190 -8.23 6.93 1.17
N TYR A 191 -7.46 8.00 1.25
CA TYR A 191 -6.62 8.33 2.40
C TYR A 191 -7.26 9.45 3.22
N ALA A 192 -7.43 9.22 4.52
CA ALA A 192 -8.03 10.21 5.41
C ALA A 192 -7.36 10.19 6.79
N GLN A 193 -7.67 11.23 7.58
CA GLN A 193 -7.20 11.40 8.96
C GLN A 193 -5.68 11.29 9.06
N PHE A 194 -4.96 12.23 8.43
CA PHE A 194 -3.51 12.28 8.54
C PHE A 194 -3.09 12.68 9.95
N VAL A 195 -2.26 11.84 10.59
CA VAL A 195 -1.72 12.08 11.93
C VAL A 195 -0.20 12.24 11.83
N ASP A 196 0.33 13.27 12.48
CA ASP A 196 1.77 13.49 12.59
C ASP A 196 2.36 12.62 13.70
N THR A 197 3.38 11.84 13.37
CA THR A 197 4.22 11.12 14.34
C THR A 197 5.69 11.41 14.04
N GLY A 198 6.32 12.24 14.87
CA GLY A 198 7.73 12.59 14.72
C GLY A 198 8.04 13.51 13.53
N GLY A 199 7.04 14.24 13.00
CA GLY A 199 7.15 15.06 11.79
C GLY A 199 6.93 14.28 10.49
N ILE A 200 6.36 13.08 10.57
CA ILE A 200 5.90 12.31 9.42
C ILE A 200 4.38 12.17 9.54
N ARG A 201 3.65 12.57 8.51
CA ARG A 201 2.20 12.39 8.47
C ARG A 201 1.85 11.07 7.80
N SER A 202 0.95 10.30 8.40
CA SER A 202 0.40 9.09 7.79
C SER A 202 -1.11 9.06 7.83
N PRO A 203 -1.77 8.49 6.81
CA PRO A 203 -3.22 8.34 6.82
C PRO A 203 -3.60 7.29 7.86
N PHE A 204 -4.39 7.68 8.86
CA PHE A 204 -4.88 6.73 9.86
C PHE A 204 -6.17 6.03 9.42
N ILE A 205 -6.82 6.51 8.35
CA ILE A 205 -7.93 5.83 7.71
C ILE A 205 -7.57 5.58 6.25
N ILE A 206 -7.66 4.32 5.83
CA ILE A 206 -7.59 3.93 4.43
C ILE A 206 -8.84 3.13 4.09
N ASP A 207 -9.68 3.69 3.23
CA ASP A 207 -10.89 3.02 2.73
C ASP A 207 -10.64 2.45 1.34
N ARG A 208 -10.98 1.18 1.14
CA ARG A 208 -10.94 0.55 -0.17
C ARG A 208 -12.33 0.44 -0.76
N PHE A 209 -12.45 0.81 -2.03
CA PHE A 209 -13.64 0.66 -2.84
C PHE A 209 -13.34 -0.23 -4.03
N THR A 210 -14.29 -1.09 -4.37
CA THR A 210 -14.28 -1.89 -5.60
C THR A 210 -15.57 -1.61 -6.35
N ASN A 211 -15.47 -1.13 -7.58
CA ASN A 211 -16.61 -0.67 -8.40
C ASN A 211 -17.52 0.33 -7.66
N GLY A 212 -16.90 1.22 -6.87
CA GLY A 212 -17.61 2.23 -6.08
C GLY A 212 -18.23 1.73 -4.77
N SER A 213 -18.21 0.43 -4.50
CA SER A 213 -18.68 -0.16 -3.24
C SER A 213 -17.56 -0.22 -2.21
N HIS A 214 -17.82 0.23 -0.98
CA HIS A 214 -16.83 0.18 0.12
C HIS A 214 -16.62 -1.28 0.55
N THR A 215 -15.41 -1.81 0.34
CA THR A 215 -15.10 -3.23 0.58
C THR A 215 -14.25 -3.48 1.82
N SER A 216 -13.40 -2.53 2.21
CA SER A 216 -12.66 -2.64 3.47
C SER A 216 -12.19 -1.30 3.99
N ARG A 217 -11.85 -1.27 5.29
CA ARG A 217 -11.24 -0.12 5.96
C ARG A 217 -10.08 -0.57 6.83
N ILE A 218 -8.97 0.17 6.75
CA ILE A 218 -7.89 0.17 7.74
C ILE A 218 -8.10 1.39 8.63
N ASN A 219 -8.12 1.18 9.95
CA ASN A 219 -8.02 2.23 10.95
C ASN A 219 -6.74 2.02 11.78
N TYR A 220 -5.73 2.85 11.56
CA TYR A 220 -4.54 2.85 12.42
C TYR A 220 -4.86 3.49 13.77
N GLN A 221 -4.24 2.92 14.80
CA GLN A 221 -4.23 3.43 16.17
C GLN A 221 -2.86 4.00 16.52
N SER A 222 -1.79 3.41 15.96
CA SER A 222 -0.43 3.90 16.06
C SER A 222 0.35 3.57 14.80
N VAL A 223 1.28 4.44 14.43
CA VAL A 223 2.30 4.19 13.42
C VAL A 223 3.64 4.62 14.01
N GLU A 224 4.61 3.72 14.01
CA GLU A 224 5.99 3.98 14.45
C GLU A 224 6.94 3.76 13.27
N TYR A 225 8.02 4.53 13.18
CA TYR A 225 8.96 4.46 12.06
C TYR A 225 10.35 4.04 12.52
N ASN A 226 11.10 3.47 11.57
CA ASN A 226 12.53 3.16 11.73
C ASN A 226 12.81 2.21 12.90
N GLY A 227 11.84 1.34 13.22
CA GLY A 227 12.04 0.20 14.12
C GLY A 227 13.02 -0.81 13.52
N ARG A 228 13.77 -1.50 14.40
CA ARG A 228 14.70 -2.55 13.99
C ARG A 228 14.01 -3.90 14.02
N PHE A 229 13.83 -4.50 12.85
CA PHE A 229 13.22 -5.82 12.70
C PHE A 229 14.24 -6.79 12.11
N PRO A 230 14.66 -7.83 12.86
CA PRO A 230 15.58 -8.84 12.32
C PRO A 230 14.90 -9.64 11.21
N ASP A 231 15.70 -10.25 10.30
CA ASP A 231 15.15 -11.08 9.22
C ASP A 231 14.32 -12.27 9.73
N SER A 232 14.58 -12.74 10.95
CA SER A 232 13.79 -13.77 11.62
C SER A 232 12.34 -13.34 11.89
N THR A 233 12.03 -12.05 11.89
CA THR A 233 10.64 -11.54 11.92
C THR A 233 9.85 -12.03 10.72
N PHE A 234 10.48 -12.17 9.56
CA PHE A 234 9.82 -12.52 8.30
C PHE A 234 10.05 -13.99 7.90
N ALA A 235 11.02 -14.66 8.53
CA ALA A 235 11.29 -16.07 8.27
C ALA A 235 10.04 -16.93 8.51
N LYS A 236 9.85 -17.92 7.64
CA LYS A 236 8.82 -18.95 7.85
C LYS A 236 9.15 -19.74 9.11
N PRO A 237 8.18 -19.90 10.03
CA PRO A 237 8.40 -20.67 11.26
C PRO A 237 8.71 -22.13 10.94
N ALA A 238 9.55 -22.76 11.77
CA ALA A 238 9.90 -24.17 11.61
C ALA A 238 8.73 -25.09 11.98
N ASP A 239 7.90 -24.69 12.95
CA ASP A 239 6.71 -25.41 13.37
C ASP A 239 5.60 -24.50 13.94
N LEU A 240 4.42 -25.08 14.17
CA LEU A 240 3.24 -24.37 14.67
C LEU A 240 3.41 -23.80 16.09
N LYS A 241 4.35 -24.32 16.91
CA LYS A 241 4.55 -23.84 18.28
C LYS A 241 5.14 -22.43 18.28
N GLU A 242 5.98 -22.11 17.30
CA GLU A 242 6.50 -20.75 17.11
C GLU A 242 5.38 -19.74 16.82
N MET A 243 4.26 -20.22 16.25
CA MET A 243 3.06 -19.43 15.98
C MET A 243 2.07 -19.37 17.17
N LYS A 244 2.37 -19.95 18.32
CA LYS A 244 1.45 -19.84 19.48
C LYS A 244 1.52 -18.51 20.20
N LYS A 245 2.61 -17.74 20.04
CA LYS A 245 2.77 -16.42 20.63
C LYS A 245 2.73 -15.35 19.55
N SER A 246 2.06 -14.23 19.86
CA SER A 246 2.12 -13.04 19.02
C SER A 246 3.57 -12.60 18.90
N PHE A 247 3.95 -12.05 17.74
CA PHE A 247 5.28 -11.49 17.57
C PHE A 247 5.51 -10.41 18.64
N LYS A 248 6.62 -10.51 19.39
CA LYS A 248 6.97 -9.50 20.40
C LYS A 248 7.49 -8.28 19.67
N LEU A 249 6.71 -7.20 19.70
CA LEU A 249 7.06 -5.86 19.23
C LEU A 249 7.72 -5.07 20.35
#